data_AF-A0A839UB66-F1
#
_entry.id   AF-A0A839UB66-F1
#
_cell.length_a   1.000
_cell.length_b   1.000
_cell.length_c   1.000
_cell.angle_alpha   90.00
_cell.angle_beta   90.00
_cell.angle_gamma   90.00
#
_symmetry.space_group_name_H-M   'P 1'
#
loop_
_entity.id
_entity.type
_entity.pdbx_description
1 polymer ?
#
loop_
_entity_poly.entity_id
_entity_poly.type
_entity_poly.pdbx_seq_one_letter_code
_entity_poly.pdbx_strand_id
1 'polypeptide(L)'
;MQSLEAMEIKWQKTPPGPDGQLQDFTATSRNGIDIGRVYQIDSGPDLGLWFWTFLLGHSQFRMTDVSGVQRSRPNAAQQVARAYQRYLGTAGSDGGGLSRIPVITTANSNGKPPCP
;
A
#
# COMPACT_ATOMS: atom_id res chain seq x y z
N MET A 1 -6.22 19.24 6.81
CA MET A 1 -5.15 18.33 7.28
C MET A 1 -5.72 16.93 7.26
N GLN A 2 -5.52 16.15 6.19
CA GLN A 2 -5.87 14.73 6.19
C GLN A 2 -4.73 14.00 6.92
N SER A 3 -5.02 13.58 8.15
CA SER A 3 -4.06 13.09 9.12
C SER A 3 -3.43 11.76 8.69
N LEU A 4 -2.18 11.57 9.08
CA LEU A 4 -1.29 10.40 8.95
C LEU A 4 -1.89 9.04 9.40
N GLU A 5 -3.14 9.02 9.84
CA GLU A 5 -3.89 7.86 10.36
C GLU A 5 -4.12 6.75 9.31
N ALA A 6 -4.17 7.08 8.01
CA ALA A 6 -4.33 6.10 6.93
C ALA A 6 -3.04 5.32 6.61
N MET A 7 -1.91 5.78 7.15
CA MET A 7 -0.57 5.31 6.79
C MET A 7 0.00 4.30 7.81
N GLU A 8 -0.81 3.86 8.78
CA GLU A 8 -0.41 2.80 9.71
C GLU A 8 -0.19 1.49 8.95
N ILE A 9 1.07 1.03 8.91
CA ILE A 9 1.49 -0.24 8.34
C ILE A 9 1.89 -1.17 9.47
N LYS A 10 1.22 -2.32 9.56
CA LYS A 10 1.58 -3.40 10.47
C LYS A 10 2.40 -4.43 9.72
N TRP A 11 3.52 -4.84 10.30
CA TRP A 11 4.37 -5.88 9.75
C TRP A 11 4.18 -7.17 10.54
N GLN A 12 3.84 -8.23 9.84
CA GLN A 12 3.70 -9.56 10.42
C GLN A 12 4.65 -10.51 9.73
N LYS A 13 5.39 -11.29 10.51
CA LYS A 13 6.22 -12.35 9.96
C LYS A 13 5.29 -13.42 9.40
N THR A 14 5.42 -13.72 8.11
CA THR A 14 4.70 -14.83 7.50
C THR A 14 5.26 -16.12 8.11
N PRO A 15 4.40 -17.05 8.57
CA PRO A 15 4.89 -18.34 9.06
C PRO A 15 5.75 -19.02 7.99
N PRO A 16 6.90 -19.60 8.36
CA PRO A 16 7.72 -20.31 7.39
C PRO A 16 6.91 -21.45 6.77
N GLY A 17 6.89 -21.49 5.44
CA GLY A 17 6.31 -22.61 4.69
C GLY A 17 7.17 -23.87 4.79
N PRO A 18 6.73 -24.99 4.20
CA PRO A 18 7.48 -26.25 4.20
C PRO A 18 8.89 -26.15 3.58
N ASP A 19 9.16 -25.13 2.78
CA ASP A 19 10.41 -24.94 2.03
C ASP A 19 11.52 -24.20 2.84
N GLY A 20 11.34 -23.97 4.14
CA GLY A 20 12.41 -23.47 5.02
C GLY A 20 12.37 -21.99 5.37
N GLN A 21 13.42 -21.52 6.05
CA GLN A 21 13.51 -20.25 6.81
C GLN A 21 13.55 -18.98 5.95
N LEU A 22 12.70 -18.86 4.93
CA LEU A 22 12.51 -17.58 4.26
C LEU A 22 12.05 -16.54 5.29
N GLN A 23 12.85 -15.49 5.45
CA GLN A 23 12.46 -14.32 6.24
C GLN A 23 11.44 -13.52 5.43
N ASP A 24 10.17 -13.88 5.52
CA ASP A 24 9.06 -13.23 4.82
C ASP A 24 8.20 -12.43 5.81
N PHE A 25 7.89 -11.19 5.44
CA PHE A 25 7.07 -10.28 6.21
C PHE A 25 6.01 -9.68 5.31
N THR A 26 4.76 -9.78 5.74
CA THR A 26 3.61 -9.15 5.09
C THR A 26 3.32 -7.82 5.77
N ALA A 27 3.17 -6.77 4.96
CA ALA A 27 2.67 -5.47 5.36
C ALA A 27 1.16 -5.45 5.21
N THR A 28 0.46 -5.07 6.27
CA THR A 28 -0.99 -4.86 6.26
C THR A 28 -1.33 -3.42 6.64
N SER A 29 -2.35 -2.86 6.00
CA SER A 29 -2.93 -1.59 6.40
C SER A 29 -3.73 -1.76 7.70
N ARG A 30 -4.11 -0.64 8.33
CA ARG A 30 -5.01 -0.62 9.50
C ARG A 30 -6.29 -1.46 9.32
N ASN A 31 -6.82 -1.51 8.10
CA ASN A 31 -8.06 -2.22 7.78
C ASN A 31 -7.84 -3.73 7.54
N GLY A 32 -6.63 -4.25 7.76
CA GLY A 32 -6.29 -5.66 7.56
C GLY A 32 -6.11 -6.04 6.09
N ILE A 33 -5.95 -5.07 5.19
CA ILE A 33 -5.67 -5.32 3.78
C ILE A 33 -4.17 -5.50 3.59
N ASP A 34 -3.75 -6.58 2.95
CA ASP A 34 -2.37 -6.82 2.54
C ASP A 34 -1.94 -5.77 1.52
N ILE A 35 -0.88 -5.02 1.84
CA ILE A 35 -0.40 -3.91 0.99
C ILE A 35 0.96 -4.20 0.37
N GLY A 36 1.74 -5.12 0.93
CA GLY A 36 3.08 -5.42 0.45
C GLY A 36 3.73 -6.58 1.15
N ARG A 37 4.86 -7.04 0.60
CA ARG A 37 5.70 -8.08 1.20
C ARG A 37 7.16 -7.68 1.14
N VAL A 38 7.93 -8.16 2.11
CA VAL A 38 9.38 -8.04 2.16
C VAL A 38 9.95 -9.40 2.52
N TYR A 39 10.84 -9.92 1.67
CA TYR A 39 11.37 -11.27 1.85
C TYR A 39 12.84 -11.41 1.43
N GLN A 40 13.51 -12.47 1.88
CA GLN A 40 14.81 -12.90 1.36
C GLN A 40 14.67 -14.25 0.68
N ILE A 41 15.40 -14.45 -0.40
CA ILE A 41 15.56 -15.77 -1.02
C ILE A 41 16.74 -16.50 -0.36
N ASP A 42 16.73 -17.83 -0.44
CA ASP A 42 17.73 -18.71 0.18
C ASP A 42 18.85 -19.15 -0.78
N SER A 43 18.76 -18.77 -2.05
CA SER A 43 19.68 -19.21 -3.10
C SER A 43 19.73 -18.23 -4.28
N GLY A 44 20.79 -18.31 -5.08
CA GLY A 44 20.96 -17.48 -6.29
C GLY A 44 21.85 -16.24 -6.12
N PRO A 45 22.04 -15.45 -7.20
CA PRO A 45 22.97 -14.33 -7.23
C PRO A 45 22.58 -13.16 -6.30
N ASP A 46 21.30 -13.07 -5.93
CA ASP A 46 20.75 -12.03 -5.06
C ASP A 46 20.61 -12.49 -3.60
N LEU A 47 21.25 -13.60 -3.23
CA LEU A 47 21.26 -14.11 -1.86
C LEU A 47 21.73 -13.04 -0.87
N GLY A 48 21.02 -12.93 0.25
CA GLY A 48 21.31 -11.95 1.30
C GLY A 48 20.73 -10.56 1.04
N LEU A 49 20.18 -10.31 -0.15
CA LEU A 49 19.41 -9.11 -0.42
C LEU A 49 17.95 -9.25 0.04
N TRP A 50 17.29 -8.11 0.22
CA TRP A 50 15.90 -8.01 0.65
C TRP A 50 15.02 -7.56 -0.51
N PHE A 51 14.12 -8.43 -0.92
CA PHE A 51 13.12 -8.18 -1.93
C PHE A 51 11.94 -7.45 -1.30
N TRP A 52 11.33 -6.54 -2.04
CA TRP A 52 10.09 -5.89 -1.67
C TRP A 52 9.12 -5.90 -2.83
N THR A 53 7.83 -5.95 -2.53
CA THR A 53 6.75 -5.85 -3.51
C THR A 53 5.56 -5.14 -2.88
N PHE A 54 4.98 -4.19 -3.59
CA PHE A 54 3.70 -3.56 -3.28
C PHE A 54 2.58 -4.28 -4.03
N LEU A 55 1.45 -4.48 -3.36
CA LEU A 55 0.39 -5.38 -3.82
C LEU A 55 -0.91 -4.66 -4.23
N LEU A 56 -1.02 -3.35 -4.01
CA LEU A 56 -2.24 -2.59 -4.35
C LEU A 56 -2.13 -1.86 -5.70
N GLY A 57 -3.28 -1.67 -6.35
CA GLY A 57 -3.44 -0.88 -7.57
C GLY A 57 -3.83 -1.69 -8.80
N HIS A 58 -4.22 -1.01 -9.88
CA HIS A 58 -4.58 -1.61 -11.18
C HIS A 58 -3.66 -1.10 -12.31
N SER A 59 -3.21 -2.01 -13.19
CA SER A 59 -2.53 -1.90 -14.51
C SER A 59 -1.38 -0.88 -14.73
N GLN A 60 -1.41 0.32 -14.12
CA GLN A 60 -0.38 1.36 -14.23
C GLN A 60 0.67 1.25 -13.12
N PHE A 61 0.33 0.64 -11.99
CA PHE A 61 1.28 0.07 -11.05
C PHE A 61 1.75 -1.28 -11.60
N ARG A 62 2.59 -1.26 -12.66
CA ARG A 62 3.21 -2.50 -13.13
C ARG A 62 4.09 -3.04 -12.01
N MET A 63 3.99 -4.35 -11.73
CA MET A 63 4.75 -5.01 -10.67
C MET A 63 6.25 -4.65 -10.66
N THR A 64 6.84 -4.33 -11.82
CA THR A 64 8.24 -3.91 -11.97
C THR A 64 8.56 -2.54 -11.38
N ASP A 65 7.61 -1.61 -11.31
CA ASP A 65 7.81 -0.25 -10.76
C ASP A 65 7.60 -0.20 -9.24
N VAL A 66 6.96 -1.24 -8.69
CA VAL A 66 6.64 -1.35 -7.27
C VAL A 66 7.11 -2.66 -6.65
N SER A 67 8.17 -3.21 -7.22
CA SER A 67 8.99 -4.24 -6.60
C SER A 67 10.46 -3.93 -6.85
N GLY A 68 11.32 -4.58 -6.07
CA GLY A 68 12.76 -4.46 -6.28
C GLY A 68 13.53 -5.07 -5.13
N VAL A 69 14.81 -4.72 -5.07
CA VAL A 69 15.78 -5.31 -4.15
C VAL A 69 16.49 -4.22 -3.35
N GLN A 70 16.77 -4.49 -2.08
CA GLN A 70 17.45 -3.59 -1.15
C GLN A 70 18.49 -4.36 -0.33
N ARG A 71 19.49 -3.65 0.19
CA ARG A 71 20.55 -4.26 1.02
C ARG A 71 20.10 -4.63 2.43
N SER A 72 18.93 -4.15 2.87
CA SER A 72 18.45 -4.37 4.24
C SER A 72 16.91 -4.39 4.32
N ARG A 73 16.38 -5.11 5.32
CA ARG A 73 14.94 -5.17 5.60
C ARG A 73 14.31 -3.79 5.81
N PRO A 74 14.87 -2.88 6.61
CA PRO A 74 14.26 -1.57 6.83
C PRO A 74 14.16 -0.75 5.54
N ASN A 75 15.15 -0.86 4.65
CA ASN A 75 15.11 -0.17 3.36
C ASN A 75 14.02 -0.76 2.45
N ALA A 76 13.91 -2.09 2.39
CA ALA A 76 12.83 -2.78 1.68
C ALA A 76 11.45 -2.37 2.21
N ALA A 77 11.27 -2.36 3.53
CA ALA A 77 10.04 -1.90 4.18
C ALA A 77 9.72 -0.42 3.88
N GLN A 78 10.74 0.43 3.84
CA GLN A 78 10.58 1.84 3.48
C GLN A 78 10.08 2.01 2.03
N GLN A 79 10.52 1.17 1.09
CA GLN A 79 10.02 1.21 -0.28
C GLN A 79 8.54 0.83 -0.35
N VAL A 80 8.11 -0.20 0.37
CA VAL A 80 6.68 -0.55 0.49
C VAL A 80 5.87 0.62 1.06
N ALA A 81 6.38 1.27 2.11
CA ALA A 81 5.70 2.43 2.70
C ALA A 81 5.60 3.62 1.74
N ARG A 82 6.65 3.91 0.97
CA ARG A 82 6.63 4.97 -0.06
C ARG A 82 5.66 4.65 -1.18
N ALA A 83 5.63 3.41 -1.65
CA ALA A 83 4.68 2.95 -2.66
C ALA A 83 3.24 3.08 -2.16
N TYR A 84 2.98 2.69 -0.90
CA TYR A 84 1.67 2.83 -0.28
C TYR A 84 1.23 4.30 -0.14
N GLN A 85 2.12 5.19 0.28
CA GLN A 85 1.82 6.62 0.35
C GLN A 85 1.47 7.19 -1.03
N ARG A 86 2.24 6.78 -2.07
CA ARG A 86 1.96 7.19 -3.44
C ARG A 86 0.61 6.68 -3.92
N TYR A 87 0.30 5.42 -3.65
CA TYR A 87 -1.00 4.81 -3.93
C TYR A 87 -2.15 5.59 -3.29
N LEU A 88 -2.05 5.94 -2.00
CA LEU A 88 -3.07 6.72 -1.30
C LEU A 88 -3.24 8.14 -1.85
N GLY A 89 -2.20 8.71 -2.46
CA GLY A 89 -2.25 10.03 -3.11
C GLY A 89 -2.71 10.00 -4.57
N THR A 90 -2.77 8.83 -5.19
CA THR A 90 -3.15 8.66 -6.61
C THR A 90 -4.64 8.40 -6.73
N ALA A 91 -5.31 9.08 -7.66
CA ALA A 91 -6.74 8.92 -7.91
C ALA A 91 -7.09 7.48 -8.30
N GLY A 92 -8.27 7.01 -7.92
CA GLY A 92 -8.77 5.69 -8.34
C GLY A 92 -8.81 5.50 -9.86
N SER A 93 -9.08 6.56 -10.63
CA SER A 93 -9.01 6.56 -12.10
C SER A 93 -7.63 6.22 -12.65
N ASP A 94 -6.58 6.48 -11.87
CA ASP A 94 -5.18 6.31 -12.24
C ASP A 94 -4.60 5.05 -11.58
N GLY A 95 -5.47 4.19 -11.03
CA GLY A 95 -5.08 2.94 -10.36
C GLY A 95 -4.64 3.10 -8.90
N GLY A 96 -4.85 4.27 -8.29
CA GLY A 96 -4.54 4.53 -6.88
C GLY A 96 -5.70 4.31 -5.90
N GLY A 97 -5.45 4.55 -4.62
CA GLY A 97 -6.39 4.33 -3.52
C GLY A 97 -7.08 5.59 -3.02
N LEU A 98 -6.84 6.74 -3.64
CA LEU A 98 -7.48 8.00 -3.24
C LEU A 98 -8.98 7.92 -3.57
N SER A 99 -9.77 7.49 -2.58
CA SER A 99 -11.21 7.62 -2.62
C SER A 99 -11.55 9.10 -2.53
N ARG A 100 -12.02 9.66 -3.65
CA ARG A 100 -12.83 10.88 -3.60
C ARG A 100 -14.11 10.49 -2.86
N ILE A 101 -14.13 10.57 -1.54
CA ILE A 101 -15.40 10.79 -0.86
C ILE A 101 -15.79 12.20 -1.32
N PRO A 102 -16.80 12.39 -2.19
CA PRO A 102 -17.37 13.72 -2.29
C PRO A 102 -17.81 14.07 -0.88
N VAL A 103 -17.25 15.13 -0.32
CA VAL A 103 -17.88 15.79 0.82
C VAL A 103 -19.27 16.11 0.30
N ILE A 104 -20.28 15.33 0.69
CA ILE A 104 -21.66 15.76 0.59
C ILE A 104 -21.72 16.92 1.57
N THR A 105 -21.37 18.12 1.11
CA THR A 105 -21.81 19.34 1.75
C THR A 105 -23.31 19.30 1.53
N THR A 106 -24.04 18.76 2.51
CA THR A 106 -25.46 19.02 2.67
C THR A 106 -25.56 20.53 2.87
N ALA A 107 -25.63 21.28 1.77
CA ALA A 107 -26.13 22.63 1.79
C ALA A 107 -27.60 22.51 2.18
N ASN A 108 -27.90 23.14 3.31
CA ASN A 108 -29.18 23.19 4.01
C ASN A 108 -30.44 23.10 3.15
N SER A 109 -31.40 22.39 3.73
CA SER A 109 -32.83 22.45 3.46
C SER A 109 -33.39 23.89 3.38
N ASN A 110 -34.43 24.02 2.56
CA ASN A 110 -35.55 24.97 2.62
C ASN A 110 -35.38 26.36 1.96
N GLY A 111 -36.01 26.48 0.79
CA GLY A 111 -36.36 27.77 0.19
C GLY A 111 -37.20 27.60 -1.07
N LYS A 112 -38.48 27.25 -0.90
CA LYS A 112 -39.49 27.27 -1.97
C LYS A 112 -39.53 28.67 -2.61
N PRO A 113 -39.38 28.83 -3.94
CA PRO A 113 -39.59 30.13 -4.57
C PRO A 113 -41.09 30.47 -4.56
N PRO A 114 -41.51 31.72 -4.30
CA PRO A 114 -42.88 32.11 -4.57
C PRO A 114 -43.13 32.08 -6.08
N CYS A 115 -44.25 31.46 -6.47
CA CYS A 115 -44.76 31.49 -7.84
C CYS A 115 -45.14 32.94 -8.24
N PRO A 116 -45.13 33.26 -9.55
CA PRO A 116 -45.40 34.60 -10.07
C PRO A 116 -46.80 35.13 -9.73
#